data_AF-A0AAD9VF12-F1
#
_entry.id   AF-A0AAD9VF12-F1
#
_cell.length_a   1.000
_cell.length_b   1.000
_cell.length_c   1.000
_cell.angle_alpha   90.00
_cell.angle_beta   90.00
_cell.angle_gamma   90.00
#
_symmetry.space_group_name_H-M   'P 1'
#
loop_
_entity.id
_entity.type
_entity.pdbx_description
1 polymer ?
#
loop_
_entity_poly.entity_id
_entity_poly.type
_entity_poly.pdbx_seq_one_letter_code
_entity_poly.pdbx_strand_id
1 'polypeptide(L)'
;QCLPDYFSPWEELARNLPYLVKNPGVLHQRINKLPLLDHCNLSSEDEWKRAHLVLACISHAYVWCKGDAGVAKVLPKCLAVPWVAVANYLGIPPVITHCSFALYNWKYIDPSNNIDVAIMMTGSSSEEGFVKIPILMELEFGRNGLHVSSNMFFLTMSRCMLHLPDKDLFCFIDSKAEDSFLNRMRYYMPPKHRAFIEAVEQGPSIRNFALTRGDPQLLEEYNECVKKLKDFRSSHLQIVARYIVIPGNRGKSNNQLGMAMRGTGGS
;
A
#
# COMPACT_ATOMS: atom_id res chain seq x y z
N GLN A 1 12.90 8.75 11.94
CA GLN A 1 12.08 9.94 12.22
C GLN A 1 10.99 9.53 13.19
N CYS A 2 10.75 10.33 14.23
CA CYS A 2 9.75 10.06 15.27
C CYS A 2 8.83 11.28 15.39
N LEU A 3 7.61 11.07 15.88
CA LEU A 3 6.74 12.18 16.30
C LEU A 3 7.32 12.96 17.49
N PRO A 4 6.88 14.22 17.70
CA PRO A 4 7.20 14.98 18.90
C PRO A 4 6.89 14.24 20.20
N ASP A 5 7.58 14.61 21.29
CA ASP A 5 7.48 13.93 22.60
C ASP A 5 6.05 13.81 23.15
N TYR A 6 5.17 14.77 22.83
CA TYR A 6 3.74 14.71 23.16
C TYR A 6 3.08 13.41 22.67
N PHE A 7 3.50 12.89 21.52
CA PHE A 7 3.01 11.65 20.91
C PHE A 7 3.86 10.42 21.23
N SER A 8 4.80 10.51 22.19
CA SER A 8 5.63 9.38 22.62
C SER A 8 4.84 8.12 23.03
N PRO A 9 3.61 8.19 23.61
CA PRO A 9 2.83 6.98 23.88
C PRO A 9 2.47 6.19 22.61
N TRP A 10 2.23 6.87 21.50
CA TRP A 10 1.98 6.21 20.21
C TRP A 10 3.24 5.57 19.65
N GLU A 11 4.37 6.29 19.67
CA GLU A 11 5.66 5.79 19.18
C GLU A 11 6.17 4.60 20.01
N GLU A 12 5.98 4.62 21.33
CA GLU A 12 6.34 3.50 22.21
C GLU A 12 5.52 2.24 21.87
N LEU A 13 4.21 2.37 21.69
CA LEU A 13 3.37 1.25 21.28
C LEU A 13 3.80 0.69 19.91
N ALA A 14 3.98 1.56 18.91
CA ALA A 14 4.37 1.17 17.56
C ALA A 14 5.72 0.43 17.55
N ARG A 15 6.72 0.93 18.27
CA ARG A 15 8.04 0.30 18.38
C ARG A 15 7.99 -1.10 19.00
N ASN A 16 7.06 -1.32 19.92
CA ASN A 16 6.91 -2.59 20.63
C ASN A 16 5.90 -3.55 19.98
N LEU A 17 5.26 -3.17 18.87
CA LEU A 17 4.28 -4.03 18.19
C LEU A 17 4.78 -5.47 17.92
N PRO A 18 6.01 -5.70 17.42
CA PRO A 18 6.51 -7.07 17.16
C PRO A 18 6.44 -8.01 18.36
N TYR A 19 6.58 -7.47 19.56
CA TYR A 19 6.43 -8.20 20.81
C TYR A 19 4.97 -8.26 21.28
N LEU A 20 4.25 -7.14 21.17
CA LEU A 20 2.89 -7.02 21.68
C LEU A 20 1.87 -7.82 20.87
N VAL A 21 2.04 -7.99 19.56
CA VAL A 21 1.10 -8.81 18.74
C VAL A 21 1.15 -10.28 19.12
N LYS A 22 2.27 -10.77 19.68
CA LYS A 22 2.41 -12.12 20.23
C LYS A 22 1.71 -12.28 21.59
N ASN A 23 1.32 -11.16 22.22
CA ASN A 23 0.63 -11.11 23.50
C ASN A 23 -0.63 -10.23 23.41
N PRO A 24 -1.68 -10.68 22.67
CA PRO A 24 -2.84 -9.85 22.35
C PRO A 24 -3.55 -9.23 23.56
N GLY A 25 -3.60 -9.95 24.69
CA GLY A 25 -4.18 -9.44 25.94
C GLY A 25 -3.43 -8.23 26.49
N VAL A 26 -2.09 -8.26 26.45
CA VAL A 26 -1.23 -7.15 26.87
C VAL A 26 -1.36 -5.98 25.91
N LEU A 27 -1.38 -6.23 24.60
CA LEU A 27 -1.60 -5.19 23.59
C LEU A 27 -2.93 -4.45 23.82
N HIS A 28 -4.03 -5.19 23.96
CA HIS A 28 -5.35 -4.62 24.22
C HIS A 28 -5.38 -3.84 25.54
N GLN A 29 -4.76 -4.37 26.60
CA GLN A 29 -4.68 -3.69 27.90
C GLN A 29 -3.91 -2.36 27.80
N ARG A 30 -2.75 -2.34 27.12
CA ARG A 30 -1.96 -1.11 26.94
C ARG A 30 -2.71 -0.06 26.13
N ILE A 31 -3.37 -0.47 25.03
CA ILE A 31 -4.16 0.44 24.19
C ILE A 31 -5.35 1.01 24.98
N ASN A 32 -6.04 0.21 25.78
CA ASN A 32 -7.16 0.70 26.59
C ASN A 32 -6.74 1.70 27.68
N LYS A 33 -5.45 1.71 28.06
CA LYS A 33 -4.86 2.69 29.00
C LYS A 33 -4.21 3.90 28.30
N LEU A 34 -4.18 3.91 26.97
CA LEU A 34 -3.55 4.98 26.20
C LEU A 34 -4.35 6.28 26.36
N PRO A 35 -3.69 7.43 26.62
CA PRO A 35 -4.38 8.71 26.65
C PRO A 35 -4.95 9.03 25.28
N LEU A 36 -6.07 9.77 25.27
CA LEU A 36 -6.57 10.38 24.05
C LEU A 36 -5.72 11.62 23.77
N LEU A 37 -4.73 11.47 22.89
CA LEU A 37 -3.85 12.56 22.48
C LEU A 37 -4.51 13.40 21.40
N ASP A 38 -4.33 14.72 21.49
CA ASP A 38 -4.90 15.66 20.54
C ASP A 38 -3.99 15.82 19.31
N HIS A 39 -4.49 15.31 18.18
CA HIS A 39 -3.91 15.45 16.85
C HIS A 39 -3.64 16.91 16.41
N CYS A 40 -4.29 17.92 17.00
CA CYS A 40 -4.00 19.33 16.70
C CYS A 40 -2.59 19.77 17.09
N ASN A 41 -1.84 18.96 17.85
CA ASN A 41 -0.43 19.19 18.16
C ASN A 41 0.53 18.73 17.03
N LEU A 42 0.00 18.21 15.91
CA LEU A 42 0.78 17.92 14.70
C LEU A 42 0.93 19.19 13.86
N SER A 43 2.14 19.48 13.41
CA SER A 43 2.52 20.77 12.82
C SER A 43 2.99 20.68 11.38
N SER A 44 3.56 19.56 10.95
CA SER A 44 4.15 19.38 9.61
C SER A 44 3.55 18.21 8.85
N GLU A 45 3.59 18.27 7.51
CA GLU A 45 3.09 17.19 6.65
C GLU A 45 3.73 15.82 6.99
N ASP A 46 5.02 15.82 7.34
CA ASP A 46 5.75 14.62 7.74
C ASP A 46 5.27 14.07 9.09
N GLU A 47 4.94 14.94 10.05
CA GLU A 47 4.29 14.54 11.31
C GLU A 47 2.92 13.92 11.06
N TRP A 48 2.08 14.50 10.20
CA TRP A 48 0.77 13.93 9.84
C TRP A 48 0.91 12.55 9.18
N LYS A 49 1.85 12.39 8.23
CA LYS A 49 2.15 11.11 7.58
C LYS A 49 2.64 10.07 8.58
N ARG A 50 3.55 10.45 9.47
CA ARG A 50 4.09 9.57 10.53
C ARG A 50 2.99 9.16 11.51
N ALA A 51 2.16 10.10 11.96
CA ALA A 51 1.03 9.82 12.83
C ALA A 51 0.06 8.83 12.20
N HIS A 52 -0.25 9.00 10.90
CA HIS A 52 -1.11 8.07 10.18
C HIS A 52 -0.50 6.66 10.12
N LEU A 53 0.79 6.52 9.78
CA LEU A 53 1.50 5.23 9.79
C LEU A 53 1.43 4.56 11.17
N VAL A 54 1.80 5.30 12.21
CA VAL A 54 1.82 4.81 13.60
C VAL A 54 0.44 4.32 14.03
N LEU A 55 -0.59 5.17 13.88
CA LEU A 55 -1.96 4.86 14.26
C LEU A 55 -2.54 3.72 13.43
N ALA A 56 -2.23 3.63 12.14
CA ALA A 56 -2.68 2.55 11.27
C ALA A 56 -2.08 1.20 11.69
N CYS A 57 -0.77 1.14 11.96
CA CYS A 57 -0.11 -0.07 12.44
C CYS A 57 -0.67 -0.55 13.79
N ILE A 58 -0.84 0.37 14.75
CA ILE A 58 -1.39 0.03 16.08
C ILE A 58 -2.85 -0.44 15.96
N SER A 59 -3.65 0.25 15.16
CA SER A 59 -5.07 -0.09 15.00
C SER A 59 -5.28 -1.42 14.29
N HIS A 60 -4.52 -1.70 13.23
CA HIS A 60 -4.57 -3.01 12.57
C HIS A 60 -4.04 -4.12 13.47
N ALA A 61 -2.99 -3.87 14.25
CA ALA A 61 -2.53 -4.82 15.26
C ALA A 61 -3.64 -5.11 16.29
N TYR A 62 -4.30 -4.09 16.81
CA TYR A 62 -5.41 -4.24 17.76
C TYR A 62 -6.57 -5.08 17.21
N VAL A 63 -6.97 -4.81 15.97
CA VAL A 63 -8.10 -5.49 15.32
C VAL A 63 -7.78 -6.96 15.06
N TRP A 64 -6.58 -7.27 14.57
CA TRP A 64 -6.26 -8.59 14.00
C TRP A 64 -5.38 -9.48 14.89
N CYS A 65 -4.79 -8.98 15.99
CA CYS A 65 -3.82 -9.76 16.79
C CYS A 65 -4.37 -11.06 17.41
N LYS A 66 -5.70 -11.23 17.50
CA LYS A 66 -6.33 -12.46 18.00
C LYS A 66 -6.78 -13.41 16.88
N GLY A 67 -6.37 -13.17 15.64
CA GLY A 67 -6.76 -13.95 14.46
C GLY A 67 -8.23 -13.79 14.08
N ASP A 68 -8.69 -14.56 13.09
CA ASP A 68 -9.99 -14.41 12.44
C ASP A 68 -11.19 -14.59 13.38
N ALA A 69 -11.04 -15.42 14.41
CA ALA A 69 -12.10 -15.65 15.41
C ALA A 69 -12.16 -14.55 16.48
N GLY A 70 -11.07 -13.79 16.66
CA GLY A 70 -10.90 -12.81 17.74
C GLY A 70 -10.93 -11.35 17.28
N VAL A 71 -11.45 -11.08 16.08
CA VAL A 71 -11.42 -9.76 15.44
C VAL A 71 -12.16 -8.72 16.27
N ALA A 72 -11.46 -7.68 16.70
CA ALA A 72 -12.10 -6.57 17.41
C ALA A 72 -13.01 -5.78 16.45
N LYS A 73 -14.27 -5.60 16.84
CA LYS A 73 -15.28 -4.88 16.03
C LYS A 73 -15.39 -3.40 16.34
N VAL A 74 -14.79 -2.97 17.45
CA VAL A 74 -14.81 -1.58 17.92
C VAL A 74 -13.39 -1.18 18.27
N LEU A 75 -12.92 -0.09 17.69
CA LEU A 75 -11.63 0.49 18.00
C LEU A 75 -11.77 1.45 19.21
N PRO A 76 -10.89 1.40 20.21
CA PRO A 76 -10.92 2.32 21.34
C PRO A 76 -10.80 3.78 20.90
N LYS A 77 -11.49 4.69 21.60
CA LYS A 77 -11.54 6.12 21.26
C LYS A 77 -10.15 6.78 21.16
N CYS A 78 -9.18 6.32 21.96
CA CYS A 78 -7.81 6.81 21.99
C CYS A 78 -7.04 6.56 20.67
N LEU A 79 -7.53 5.63 19.83
CA LEU A 79 -7.01 5.40 18.49
C LEU A 79 -7.97 5.93 17.42
N ALA A 80 -9.27 5.64 17.55
CA ALA A 80 -10.26 5.95 16.53
C ALA A 80 -10.37 7.46 16.23
N VAL A 81 -10.47 8.29 17.27
CA VAL A 81 -10.65 9.74 17.13
C VAL A 81 -9.45 10.39 16.41
N PRO A 82 -8.21 10.27 16.91
CA PRO A 82 -7.06 10.89 16.24
C PRO A 82 -6.80 10.27 14.86
N TRP A 83 -7.01 8.96 14.68
CA TRP A 83 -6.71 8.32 13.40
C TRP A 83 -7.66 8.78 12.29
N VAL A 84 -8.96 8.88 12.56
CA VAL A 84 -9.93 9.44 11.61
C VAL A 84 -9.58 10.88 11.26
N ALA A 85 -9.23 11.69 12.26
CA ALA A 85 -8.89 13.09 12.04
C ALA A 85 -7.62 13.26 11.18
N VAL A 86 -6.58 12.48 11.48
CA VAL A 86 -5.34 12.44 10.69
C VAL A 86 -5.57 11.92 9.27
N ALA A 87 -6.38 10.88 9.11
CA ALA A 87 -6.72 10.32 7.79
C ALA A 87 -7.48 11.34 6.93
N ASN A 88 -8.45 12.04 7.53
CA ASN A 88 -9.19 13.12 6.87
C ASN A 88 -8.25 14.27 6.44
N TYR A 89 -7.32 14.69 7.31
CA TYR A 89 -6.34 15.72 6.97
C TYR A 89 -5.49 15.33 5.75
N LEU A 90 -5.05 14.06 5.68
CA LEU A 90 -4.25 13.55 4.57
C LEU A 90 -5.08 13.21 3.31
N GLY A 91 -6.40 13.25 3.40
CA GLY A 91 -7.30 12.89 2.29
C GLY A 91 -7.23 11.42 1.89
N ILE A 92 -7.04 10.52 2.85
CA ILE A 92 -7.03 9.05 2.69
C ILE A 92 -7.91 8.40 3.77
N PRO A 93 -8.44 7.17 3.56
CA PRO A 93 -9.24 6.50 4.58
C PRO A 93 -8.42 6.05 5.81
N PRO A 94 -9.04 5.92 7.00
CA PRO A 94 -8.41 5.40 8.21
C PRO A 94 -8.28 3.87 8.16
N VAL A 95 -7.40 3.41 7.28
CA VAL A 95 -7.01 2.01 7.08
C VAL A 95 -5.57 1.99 6.56
N ILE A 96 -4.83 0.91 6.80
CA ILE A 96 -3.54 0.73 6.14
C ILE A 96 -3.73 0.81 4.61
N THR A 97 -2.96 1.71 4.00
CA THR A 97 -2.84 1.87 2.55
C THR A 97 -1.38 1.61 2.17
N HIS A 98 -1.09 1.43 0.89
CA HIS A 98 0.30 1.35 0.43
C HIS A 98 1.06 2.64 0.68
N CYS A 99 0.42 3.79 0.50
CA CYS A 99 1.08 5.07 0.78
C CYS A 99 1.48 5.16 2.26
N SER A 100 0.64 4.67 3.17
CA SER A 100 0.98 4.69 4.59
C SER A 100 2.00 3.62 4.99
N PHE A 101 1.80 2.36 4.61
CA PHE A 101 2.61 1.25 5.09
C PHE A 101 3.88 0.99 4.28
N ALA A 102 3.98 1.53 3.07
CA ALA A 102 5.21 1.53 2.26
C ALA A 102 5.81 2.95 2.18
N LEU A 103 5.16 3.91 1.51
CA LEU A 103 5.80 5.19 1.16
C LEU A 103 6.16 6.06 2.37
N TYR A 104 5.42 5.96 3.49
CA TYR A 104 5.76 6.66 4.74
C TYR A 104 6.62 5.82 5.70
N ASN A 105 6.82 4.54 5.40
CA ASN A 105 7.39 3.55 6.33
C ASN A 105 8.85 3.20 6.03
N TRP A 106 9.68 4.20 5.84
CA TRP A 106 11.11 4.01 5.62
C TRP A 106 11.95 4.94 6.49
N LYS A 107 13.19 4.53 6.74
CA LYS A 107 14.24 5.34 7.33
C LYS A 107 15.48 5.22 6.46
N TYR A 108 16.12 6.37 6.24
CA TYR A 108 17.39 6.43 5.55
C TYR A 108 18.52 5.97 6.49
N ILE A 109 19.33 5.01 6.07
CA ILE A 109 20.52 4.58 6.82
C ILE A 109 21.76 5.32 6.29
N ASP A 110 22.04 5.26 4.99
CA ASP A 110 23.28 5.81 4.42
C ASP A 110 23.17 6.19 2.92
N PRO A 111 24.15 6.95 2.39
CA PRO A 111 24.24 7.33 0.96
C PRO A 111 24.44 6.20 -0.03
N SER A 112 24.73 4.98 0.43
CA SER A 112 24.95 3.79 -0.41
C SER A 112 23.65 3.07 -0.75
N ASN A 113 22.51 3.77 -0.73
CA ASN A 113 21.18 3.26 -1.05
C ASN A 113 20.54 2.33 0.01
N ASN A 114 20.99 2.37 1.27
CA ASN A 114 20.39 1.56 2.32
C ASN A 114 19.19 2.27 2.97
N ILE A 115 17.98 1.88 2.56
CA ILE A 115 16.74 2.15 3.30
C ILE A 115 16.40 0.98 4.22
N ASP A 116 15.71 1.28 5.30
CA ASP A 116 15.16 0.27 6.21
C ASP A 116 13.74 0.63 6.62
N VAL A 117 12.98 -0.34 7.12
CA VAL A 117 11.57 -0.19 7.47
C VAL A 117 11.48 0.53 8.82
N ALA A 118 10.64 1.55 8.90
CA ALA A 118 10.56 2.40 10.10
C ALA A 118 9.73 1.75 11.22
N ILE A 119 8.66 1.04 10.88
CA ILE A 119 7.75 0.33 11.79
C ILE A 119 7.44 -1.05 11.21
N MET A 120 7.56 -2.06 12.07
CA MET A 120 7.14 -3.44 11.80
C MET A 120 6.08 -3.86 12.82
N MET A 121 5.03 -4.54 12.37
CA MET A 121 3.97 -5.08 13.22
C MET A 121 4.34 -6.43 13.82
N THR A 122 5.00 -7.30 13.05
CA THR A 122 5.39 -8.66 13.45
C THR A 122 6.88 -8.78 13.76
N GLY A 123 7.70 -7.92 13.15
CA GLY A 123 9.16 -7.97 13.25
C GLY A 123 9.78 -9.16 12.50
N SER A 124 9.04 -9.78 11.58
CA SER A 124 9.53 -10.92 10.80
C SER A 124 10.34 -10.45 9.58
N SER A 125 11.34 -11.23 9.17
CA SER A 125 12.08 -10.98 7.93
C SER A 125 11.19 -11.00 6.69
N SER A 126 10.11 -11.80 6.72
CA SER A 126 9.08 -11.80 5.68
C SER A 126 8.36 -10.45 5.58
N GLU A 127 7.98 -9.85 6.70
CA GLU A 127 7.38 -8.52 6.73
C GLU A 127 8.36 -7.45 6.24
N GLU A 128 9.61 -7.51 6.68
CA GLU A 128 10.64 -6.56 6.24
C GLU A 128 10.78 -6.60 4.71
N GLY A 129 10.96 -7.80 4.13
CA GLY A 129 11.03 -7.96 2.69
C GLY A 129 9.75 -7.51 1.98
N PHE A 130 8.58 -7.84 2.52
CA PHE A 130 7.29 -7.46 1.95
C PHE A 130 7.08 -5.93 1.89
N VAL A 131 7.61 -5.18 2.85
CA VAL A 131 7.52 -3.70 2.86
C VAL A 131 8.65 -3.06 2.06
N LYS A 132 9.88 -3.54 2.24
CA LYS A 132 11.09 -2.93 1.66
C LYS A 132 11.18 -3.10 0.15
N ILE A 133 10.81 -4.27 -0.38
CA ILE A 133 10.88 -4.54 -1.83
C ILE A 133 9.98 -3.58 -2.62
N PRO A 134 8.70 -3.36 -2.27
CA PRO A 134 7.87 -2.32 -2.89
C PRO A 134 8.47 -0.92 -2.83
N ILE A 135 9.06 -0.51 -1.71
CA ILE A 135 9.67 0.82 -1.59
C ILE A 135 10.86 0.97 -2.54
N LEU A 136 11.71 -0.05 -2.65
CA LEU A 136 12.85 -0.05 -3.58
C LEU A 136 12.38 0.00 -5.04
N MET A 137 11.32 -0.72 -5.39
CA MET A 137 10.72 -0.64 -6.73
C MET A 137 10.21 0.78 -7.00
N GLU A 138 9.43 1.36 -6.09
CA GLU A 138 8.93 2.75 -6.20
C GLU A 138 10.07 3.77 -6.37
N LEU A 139 11.15 3.61 -5.61
CA LEU A 139 12.34 4.47 -5.72
C LEU A 139 13.01 4.35 -7.09
N GLU A 140 13.17 3.13 -7.61
CA GLU A 140 13.78 2.87 -8.91
C GLU A 140 12.91 3.42 -10.06
N PHE A 141 11.59 3.24 -9.96
CA PHE A 141 10.63 3.86 -10.89
C PHE A 141 10.69 5.40 -10.83
N GLY A 142 10.81 5.97 -9.63
CA GLY A 142 10.92 7.41 -9.43
C GLY A 142 12.23 8.01 -10.00
N ARG A 143 13.35 7.30 -9.88
CA ARG A 143 14.67 7.73 -10.39
C ARG A 143 14.76 7.77 -11.91
N ASN A 144 14.20 6.76 -12.57
CA ASN A 144 14.30 6.61 -14.03
C ASN A 144 13.31 7.47 -14.83
N GLY A 145 12.58 8.37 -14.17
CA GLY A 145 12.05 9.58 -14.79
C GLY A 145 11.35 9.37 -16.13
N LEU A 146 10.36 8.49 -16.23
CA LEU A 146 9.33 8.76 -17.22
C LEU A 146 8.69 10.09 -16.80
N HIS A 147 8.68 11.07 -17.69
CA HIS A 147 7.91 12.32 -17.60
C HIS A 147 6.39 12.11 -17.35
N VAL A 148 5.97 10.86 -17.10
CA VAL A 148 4.70 10.42 -16.55
C VAL A 148 5.00 9.71 -15.21
N SER A 149 5.42 10.49 -14.20
CA SER A 149 5.22 10.30 -12.74
C SER A 149 5.32 8.93 -12.08
N SER A 150 5.97 8.98 -10.91
CA SER A 150 5.95 8.15 -9.71
C SER A 150 4.63 7.50 -9.23
N ASN A 151 3.53 7.57 -9.98
CA ASN A 151 2.21 7.03 -9.60
C ASN A 151 1.81 5.76 -10.37
N MET A 152 2.56 5.35 -11.39
CA MET A 152 2.20 4.18 -12.20
C MET A 152 2.41 2.84 -11.46
N PHE A 153 3.29 2.79 -10.45
CA PHE A 153 3.54 1.56 -9.71
C PHE A 153 2.35 1.15 -8.85
N PHE A 154 1.67 2.09 -8.17
CA PHE A 154 0.52 1.72 -7.33
C PHE A 154 -0.64 1.15 -8.15
N LEU A 155 -0.83 1.63 -9.39
CA LEU A 155 -1.79 1.06 -10.33
C LEU A 155 -1.28 -0.24 -10.98
N THR A 156 0.02 -0.38 -11.22
CA THR A 156 0.62 -1.62 -11.72
C THR A 156 0.57 -2.72 -10.66
N MET A 157 0.84 -2.42 -9.40
CA MET A 157 0.69 -3.31 -8.24
C MET A 157 -0.78 -3.63 -7.93
N SER A 158 -1.66 -2.63 -7.95
CA SER A 158 -3.09 -2.86 -7.77
C SER A 158 -3.66 -3.75 -8.88
N ARG A 159 -3.21 -3.63 -10.14
CA ARG A 159 -3.58 -4.56 -11.23
C ARG A 159 -2.94 -5.93 -11.11
N CYS A 160 -1.70 -5.97 -10.68
CA CYS A 160 -0.93 -7.18 -10.46
C CYS A 160 -1.57 -8.09 -9.39
N MET A 161 -2.14 -7.50 -8.33
CA MET A 161 -2.89 -8.21 -7.29
C MET A 161 -4.24 -8.77 -7.78
N LEU A 162 -4.72 -8.37 -8.96
CA LEU A 162 -6.00 -8.80 -9.52
C LEU A 162 -5.80 -9.84 -10.63
N HIS A 163 -6.47 -10.97 -10.52
CA HIS A 163 -6.63 -11.94 -11.61
C HIS A 163 -7.55 -11.40 -12.72
N LEU A 164 -7.19 -10.27 -13.35
CA LEU A 164 -7.94 -9.76 -14.51
C LEU A 164 -7.41 -10.39 -15.81
N PRO A 165 -8.27 -10.70 -16.80
CA PRO A 165 -7.84 -11.19 -18.11
C PRO A 165 -6.97 -10.16 -18.86
N ASP A 166 -6.13 -10.65 -19.77
CA ASP A 166 -5.12 -9.88 -20.53
C ASP A 166 -5.65 -8.63 -21.25
N LYS A 167 -6.96 -8.58 -21.55
CA LYS A 167 -7.61 -7.42 -22.20
C LYS A 167 -7.59 -6.14 -21.36
N ASP A 168 -7.42 -6.27 -20.05
CA ASP A 168 -7.41 -5.12 -19.14
C ASP A 168 -6.00 -4.60 -18.84
N LEU A 169 -4.93 -5.20 -19.37
CA LEU A 169 -3.56 -4.71 -19.15
C LEU A 169 -3.35 -3.28 -19.71
N PHE A 170 -4.11 -2.93 -20.75
CA PHE A 170 -3.91 -1.74 -21.56
C PHE A 170 -4.85 -0.57 -21.28
N CYS A 171 -5.86 -0.76 -20.44
CA CYS A 171 -6.86 0.26 -20.22
C CYS A 171 -6.43 1.25 -19.12
N PHE A 172 -5.21 1.79 -19.22
CA PHE A 172 -4.80 2.93 -18.39
C PHE A 172 -5.32 4.27 -18.91
N ILE A 173 -5.83 4.32 -20.15
CA ILE A 173 -6.29 5.56 -20.78
C ILE A 173 -7.67 5.41 -21.47
N ASP A 174 -8.18 4.19 -21.69
CA ASP A 174 -9.38 3.99 -22.53
C ASP A 174 -10.54 3.19 -21.89
N SER A 175 -10.40 2.53 -20.74
CA SER A 175 -11.57 1.90 -20.10
C SER A 175 -12.25 2.84 -19.12
N LYS A 176 -13.31 3.47 -19.60
CA LYS A 176 -14.37 4.10 -18.82
C LYS A 176 -15.23 3.07 -18.07
N ALA A 177 -14.63 2.03 -17.50
CA ALA A 177 -15.36 1.10 -16.66
C ALA A 177 -15.52 1.76 -15.28
N GLU A 178 -16.62 2.52 -15.12
CA GLU A 178 -16.91 3.38 -13.95
C GLU A 178 -16.80 2.66 -12.59
N ASP A 179 -16.91 1.32 -12.53
CA ASP A 179 -16.82 0.53 -11.30
C ASP A 179 -15.69 -0.52 -11.28
N SER A 180 -14.59 -0.26 -11.99
CA SER A 180 -13.41 -1.14 -11.88
C SER A 180 -12.79 -1.07 -10.48
N PHE A 181 -12.25 -2.19 -9.99
CA PHE A 181 -11.51 -2.24 -8.72
C PHE A 181 -10.43 -1.16 -8.63
N LEU A 182 -9.76 -0.85 -9.75
CA LEU A 182 -8.69 0.14 -9.81
C LEU A 182 -9.19 1.57 -9.59
N ASN A 183 -10.40 1.87 -10.06
CA ASN A 183 -11.04 3.16 -9.78
C ASN A 183 -11.35 3.28 -8.29
N ARG A 184 -11.81 2.19 -7.64
CA ARG A 184 -11.97 2.17 -6.18
C ARG A 184 -10.64 2.32 -5.43
N MET A 185 -9.54 1.78 -5.95
CA MET A 185 -8.21 1.94 -5.33
C MET A 185 -7.72 3.38 -5.31
N ARG A 186 -8.21 4.26 -6.19
CA ARG A 186 -7.87 5.70 -6.14
C ARG A 186 -8.29 6.35 -4.83
N TYR A 187 -9.39 5.93 -4.21
CA TYR A 187 -9.85 6.44 -2.92
C TYR A 187 -8.79 6.28 -1.81
N TYR A 188 -7.93 5.27 -1.92
CA TYR A 188 -6.85 4.98 -0.97
C TYR A 188 -5.54 5.73 -1.28
N MET A 189 -5.50 6.51 -2.37
CA MET A 189 -4.34 7.30 -2.77
C MET A 189 -4.41 8.73 -2.24
N PRO A 190 -3.26 9.33 -1.86
CA PRO A 190 -3.18 10.75 -1.53
C PRO A 190 -3.77 11.64 -2.63
N PRO A 191 -4.40 12.79 -2.28
CA PRO A 191 -5.07 13.66 -3.26
C PRO A 191 -4.17 14.07 -4.43
N LYS A 192 -2.90 14.40 -4.16
CA LYS A 192 -1.94 14.77 -5.22
C LYS A 192 -1.67 13.64 -6.22
N HIS A 193 -1.70 12.38 -5.77
CA HIS A 193 -1.49 11.22 -6.63
C HIS A 193 -2.73 10.93 -7.49
N ARG A 194 -3.92 11.07 -6.91
CA ARG A 194 -5.20 10.98 -7.65
C ARG A 194 -5.29 12.03 -8.75
N ALA A 195 -5.05 13.29 -8.39
CA ALA A 195 -5.09 14.41 -9.32
C ALA A 195 -4.10 14.22 -10.47
N PHE A 196 -2.92 13.65 -10.20
CA PHE A 196 -1.96 13.31 -11.23
C PHE A 196 -2.52 12.26 -12.22
N ILE A 197 -3.10 11.16 -11.72
CA ILE A 197 -3.68 10.11 -12.57
C ILE A 197 -4.81 10.69 -13.43
N GLU A 198 -5.70 11.48 -12.83
CA GLU A 198 -6.80 12.15 -13.53
C GLU A 198 -6.29 13.10 -14.63
N ALA A 199 -5.21 13.85 -14.37
CA ALA A 199 -4.60 14.72 -15.37
C ALA A 199 -4.00 13.93 -16.55
N VAL A 200 -3.37 12.78 -16.29
CA VAL A 200 -2.85 11.90 -17.36
C VAL A 200 -3.98 11.33 -18.20
N GLU A 201 -5.07 10.90 -17.58
CA GLU A 201 -6.24 10.34 -18.28
C GLU A 201 -6.97 11.36 -19.14
N GLN A 202 -7.02 12.62 -18.71
CA GLN A 202 -7.58 13.73 -19.49
C GLN A 202 -6.63 14.17 -20.62
N GLY A 203 -5.37 13.74 -20.58
CA GLY A 203 -4.36 14.06 -21.58
C GLY A 203 -4.54 13.31 -22.91
N PRO A 204 -3.76 13.68 -23.94
CA PRO A 204 -3.79 12.99 -25.22
C PRO A 204 -3.27 11.54 -25.09
N SER A 205 -3.91 10.62 -25.81
CA SER A 205 -3.50 9.21 -25.82
C SER A 205 -2.13 9.03 -26.47
N ILE A 206 -1.14 8.64 -25.66
CA ILE A 206 0.21 8.28 -26.10
C ILE A 206 0.15 7.13 -27.11
N ARG A 207 -0.75 6.17 -26.91
CA ARG A 207 -0.97 5.05 -27.83
C ARG A 207 -1.40 5.54 -29.21
N ASN A 208 -2.42 6.38 -29.26
CA ASN A 208 -2.92 6.89 -30.55
C ASN A 208 -1.85 7.73 -31.23
N PHE A 209 -1.15 8.58 -30.48
CA PHE A 209 -0.04 9.37 -30.98
C PHE A 209 1.06 8.50 -31.63
N ALA A 210 1.49 7.43 -30.97
CA ALA A 210 2.50 6.51 -31.50
C ALA A 210 2.02 5.81 -32.79
N LEU A 211 0.74 5.42 -32.85
CA LEU A 211 0.18 4.72 -34.01
C LEU A 211 -0.08 5.63 -35.21
N THR A 212 -0.52 6.88 -34.99
CA THR A 212 -0.91 7.78 -36.09
C THR A 212 0.26 8.54 -36.69
N ARG A 213 1.36 8.69 -35.97
CA ARG A 213 2.50 9.52 -36.41
C ARG A 213 3.31 8.89 -37.54
N GLY A 214 3.19 7.58 -37.76
CA GLY A 214 3.89 6.85 -38.83
C GLY A 214 5.40 6.73 -38.62
N ASP A 215 5.88 6.95 -37.39
CA ASP A 215 7.29 6.86 -37.00
C ASP A 215 7.59 5.44 -36.46
N PRO A 216 8.36 4.61 -37.18
CA PRO A 216 8.66 3.25 -36.75
C PRO A 216 9.43 3.17 -35.43
N GLN A 217 10.36 4.11 -35.18
CA GLN A 217 11.16 4.12 -33.97
C GLN A 217 10.29 4.44 -32.75
N LEU A 218 9.42 5.45 -32.87
CA LEU A 218 8.48 5.79 -31.81
C LEU A 218 7.52 4.63 -31.48
N LEU A 219 7.05 3.92 -32.50
CA LEU A 219 6.19 2.75 -32.31
C LEU A 219 6.94 1.59 -31.63
N GLU A 220 8.20 1.38 -31.98
CA GLU A 220 9.07 0.39 -31.35
C GLU A 220 9.29 0.72 -29.86
N GLU A 221 9.65 1.96 -29.53
CA GLU A 221 9.83 2.43 -28.15
C GLU A 221 8.55 2.26 -27.32
N TYR A 222 7.39 2.61 -27.88
CA TYR A 222 6.08 2.39 -27.25
C TYR A 222 5.83 0.90 -26.97
N ASN A 223 6.10 0.02 -27.94
CA ASN A 223 5.91 -1.43 -27.79
C ASN A 223 6.87 -2.04 -26.77
N GLU A 224 8.11 -1.55 -26.67
CA GLU A 224 9.05 -2.00 -25.63
C GLU A 224 8.59 -1.57 -24.23
N CYS A 225 8.02 -0.38 -24.06
CA CYS A 225 7.39 0.03 -22.80
C CYS A 225 6.24 -0.92 -22.39
N VAL A 226 5.36 -1.24 -23.35
CA VAL A 226 4.27 -2.21 -23.16
C VAL A 226 4.79 -3.56 -22.70
N LYS A 227 5.82 -4.06 -23.39
CA LYS A 227 6.42 -5.37 -23.11
C LYS A 227 6.99 -5.43 -21.70
N LYS A 228 7.72 -4.40 -21.26
CA LYS A 228 8.24 -4.30 -19.88
C LYS A 228 7.11 -4.36 -18.83
N LEU A 229 5.96 -3.73 -19.08
CA LEU A 229 4.79 -3.82 -18.19
C LEU A 229 4.20 -5.24 -18.16
N LYS A 230 4.13 -5.92 -19.30
CA LYS A 230 3.67 -7.32 -19.39
C LYS A 230 4.61 -8.27 -18.66
N ASP A 231 5.92 -8.08 -18.81
CA ASP A 231 6.94 -8.90 -18.13
C ASP A 231 6.87 -8.71 -16.63
N PHE A 232 6.77 -7.46 -16.16
CA PHE A 232 6.56 -7.14 -14.74
C PHE A 232 5.33 -7.85 -14.17
N ARG A 233 4.19 -7.78 -14.87
CA ARG A 233 2.96 -8.46 -14.44
C ARG A 233 3.12 -9.98 -14.40
N SER A 234 3.82 -10.55 -15.37
CA SER A 234 4.07 -11.99 -15.43
C SER A 234 4.90 -12.44 -14.23
N SER A 235 5.97 -11.72 -13.88
CA SER A 235 6.77 -11.97 -12.67
C SER A 235 5.94 -11.80 -11.40
N HIS A 236 5.09 -10.78 -11.32
CA HIS A 236 4.21 -10.61 -10.16
C HIS A 236 3.23 -11.79 -10.00
N LEU A 237 2.61 -12.28 -11.07
CA LEU A 237 1.71 -13.43 -10.99
C LEU A 237 2.42 -14.70 -10.49
N GLN A 238 3.72 -14.86 -10.81
CA GLN A 238 4.53 -15.94 -10.22
C GLN A 238 4.73 -15.76 -8.72
N ILE A 239 4.92 -14.51 -8.24
CA ILE A 239 4.98 -14.19 -6.82
C ILE A 239 3.64 -14.52 -6.14
N VAL A 240 2.51 -14.08 -6.71
CA VAL A 240 1.17 -14.40 -6.19
C VAL A 240 0.95 -15.91 -6.11
N ALA A 241 1.32 -16.64 -7.16
CA ALA A 241 1.22 -18.09 -7.17
C ALA A 241 2.02 -18.72 -6.02
N ARG A 242 3.27 -18.27 -5.82
CA ARG A 242 4.18 -18.80 -4.80
C ARG A 242 3.77 -18.47 -3.36
N TYR A 243 3.31 -17.24 -3.11
CA TYR A 243 3.09 -16.73 -1.75
C TYR A 243 1.64 -16.72 -1.30
N ILE A 244 0.68 -16.80 -2.22
CA ILE A 244 -0.76 -16.79 -1.90
C ILE A 244 -1.41 -18.09 -2.34
N VAL A 245 -1.30 -18.45 -3.62
CA VAL A 245 -2.06 -19.58 -4.19
C VAL A 245 -1.59 -20.93 -3.65
N ILE A 246 -0.29 -21.20 -3.69
CA ILE A 246 0.27 -22.46 -3.21
C ILE A 246 0.04 -22.60 -1.70
N PRO A 247 0.40 -21.64 -0.83
CA PRO A 247 0.16 -21.76 0.61
C PRO A 247 -1.33 -21.80 0.97
N GLY A 248 -2.17 -20.99 0.32
CA GLY A 248 -3.61 -20.93 0.56
C GLY A 248 -4.37 -22.20 0.18
N ASN A 249 -3.75 -23.12 -0.55
CA ASN A 249 -4.31 -24.42 -0.91
C ASN A 249 -3.68 -25.60 -0.15
N ARG A 250 -2.63 -25.38 0.66
CA ARG A 250 -2.05 -26.45 1.49
C ARG A 250 -3.06 -26.92 2.54
N GLY A 251 -3.30 -28.22 2.61
CA GLY A 251 -4.18 -28.83 3.61
C GLY A 251 -5.68 -28.76 3.30
N LYS A 252 -6.09 -28.24 2.15
CA LYS A 252 -7.49 -28.28 1.70
C LYS A 252 -7.85 -29.66 1.12
N SER A 253 -9.06 -30.14 1.39
CA SER A 253 -9.60 -31.35 0.76
C SER A 253 -9.98 -31.11 -0.70
N ASN A 254 -10.14 -32.18 -1.50
CA ASN A 254 -10.50 -32.09 -2.93
C ASN A 254 -11.74 -31.23 -3.21
N ASN A 255 -12.67 -31.10 -2.27
CA ASN A 255 -13.89 -30.29 -2.42
C ASN A 255 -13.68 -28.78 -2.15
N GLN A 256 -12.50 -28.37 -1.68
CA GLN A 256 -12.15 -26.97 -1.38
C GLN A 256 -11.03 -26.43 -2.29
N LEU A 257 -10.47 -27.28 -3.15
CA LEU A 257 -9.51 -26.90 -4.18
C LEU A 257 -10.20 -26.02 -5.23
N GLY A 258 -9.63 -24.84 -5.49
CA GLY A 258 -10.13 -23.91 -6.51
C GLY A 258 -11.15 -22.86 -6.05
N MET A 259 -11.49 -22.78 -4.76
CA MET A 259 -12.26 -21.63 -4.25
C MET A 259 -11.47 -20.33 -4.45
N ALA A 260 -12.14 -19.28 -4.93
CA ALA A 260 -11.53 -17.98 -5.15
C ALA A 260 -10.90 -17.44 -3.86
N MET A 261 -9.58 -17.29 -3.87
CA MET A 261 -8.87 -16.62 -2.78
C MET A 261 -9.01 -15.12 -2.96
N ARG A 262 -9.35 -14.43 -1.88
CA ARG A 262 -9.41 -12.97 -1.89
C ARG A 262 -8.07 -12.38 -1.49
N GLY A 263 -7.59 -11.42 -2.27
CA GLY A 263 -6.44 -10.59 -1.91
C GLY A 263 -6.76 -9.70 -0.71
N THR A 264 -5.73 -9.08 -0.12
CA THR A 264 -5.89 -8.12 1.00
C THR A 264 -6.70 -6.88 0.59
N GLY A 265 -6.74 -6.55 -0.71
CA GLY A 265 -7.61 -5.51 -1.27
C GLY A 265 -9.06 -5.93 -1.47
N GLY A 266 -9.42 -7.20 -1.23
CA GLY A 266 -10.80 -7.70 -1.33
C GLY A 266 -11.22 -8.20 -2.72
N SER A 267 -10.27 -8.40 -3.62
CA SER A 267 -10.46 -8.91 -4.99
C SER A 267 -10.34 -10.42 -5.10
#